data_AF-A0A101WKK7-F1
#
_entry.id   AF-A0A101WKK7-F1
#
_cell.length_a   1.000
_cell.length_b   1.000
_cell.length_c   1.000
_cell.angle_alpha   90.00
_cell.angle_beta   90.00
_cell.angle_gamma   90.00
#
_symmetry.space_group_name_H-M   'P 1'
#
loop_
_entity.id
_entity.type
_entity.pdbx_description
1 polymer ?
#
loop_
_entity_poly.entity_id
_entity_poly.type
_entity_poly.pdbx_seq_one_letter_code
_entity_poly.pdbx_strand_id
1 'polypeptide(L)'
;MCFNEFSRVQNFWEYSINFISIFNTYSEKIITYKRNDSLRVKVFYNGNPSSDSQTYKSLCSQSYKNKSIEVRKKEEVDIADVEEDLVCFIDERVVLDEEYLLLMVNSLGDRDCILCGISLKDNEGRFVENVYPVNIDTMEIDKSRFIDECVMYKTKVLQDAGVLDDAPNRMNRGFIGQGLVEVDYKEYVRKRILPYKKKRLYIFGAGGHTVNLLNQIDFSEFELCGIIDSNADLEGQTIQGYPVFYKGNIEKMEIDYILISSQSYEKEIFEDLKQSFNEEKLIRIYQI
;
A
#
# COMPACT_ATOMS: atom_id res chain seq x y z
N MET A 1 35.70 4.84 -42.39
CA MET A 1 34.51 5.71 -42.36
C MET A 1 33.30 4.79 -42.50
N CYS A 2 32.80 4.23 -41.40
CA CYS A 2 31.96 4.81 -40.34
C CYS A 2 30.45 4.64 -40.64
N PHE A 3 29.87 3.74 -39.85
CA PHE A 3 28.51 3.71 -39.29
C PHE A 3 27.31 3.80 -40.21
N ASN A 4 26.63 2.66 -40.37
CA ASN A 4 25.17 2.59 -40.51
C ASN A 4 24.67 1.22 -40.00
N GLU A 5 24.66 1.04 -38.68
CA GLU A 5 23.89 -0.02 -38.00
C GLU A 5 23.22 0.58 -36.76
N PHE A 6 22.13 1.29 -37.00
CA PHE A 6 21.17 1.70 -35.97
C PHE A 6 19.78 1.45 -36.55
N SER A 7 19.18 0.30 -36.22
CA SER A 7 17.72 0.08 -36.18
C SER A 7 17.41 -1.41 -36.05
N ARG A 8 17.48 -1.93 -34.82
CA ARG A 8 16.75 -3.15 -34.40
C ARG A 8 16.80 -3.39 -32.88
N VAL A 9 16.75 -2.30 -32.10
CA VAL A 9 16.49 -2.34 -30.64
C VAL A 9 15.10 -1.79 -30.33
N GLN A 10 14.23 -1.69 -31.33
CA GLN A 10 12.80 -1.55 -31.11
C GLN A 10 12.19 -2.95 -30.97
N ASN A 11 11.44 -3.11 -29.88
CA ASN A 11 10.53 -4.22 -29.59
C ASN A 11 11.09 -5.37 -28.74
N PHE A 12 11.96 -5.09 -27.77
CA PHE A 12 12.07 -5.98 -26.60
C PHE A 12 11.15 -5.52 -25.45
N TRP A 13 11.03 -4.20 -25.25
CA TRP A 13 10.18 -3.62 -24.21
C TRP A 13 8.68 -3.78 -24.46
N GLU A 14 8.20 -3.60 -25.70
CA GLU A 14 6.78 -3.85 -26.05
C GLU A 14 6.37 -5.31 -25.88
N TYR A 15 7.28 -6.26 -26.15
CA TYR A 15 7.03 -7.68 -25.91
C TYR A 15 7.09 -8.06 -24.42
N SER A 16 7.90 -7.35 -23.62
CA SER A 16 8.01 -7.57 -22.17
C SER A 16 6.76 -7.11 -21.42
N ILE A 17 6.17 -5.97 -21.82
CA ILE A 17 4.91 -5.47 -21.26
C ILE A 17 3.75 -6.42 -21.61
N ASN A 18 3.77 -7.00 -22.81
CA ASN A 18 2.78 -7.98 -23.21
C ASN A 18 2.90 -9.29 -22.43
N PHE A 19 4.11 -9.69 -22.00
CA PHE A 19 4.29 -10.91 -21.20
C PHE A 19 3.75 -10.76 -19.77
N ILE A 20 3.93 -9.60 -19.11
CA ILE A 20 3.34 -9.34 -17.77
C ILE A 20 1.82 -9.24 -17.87
N SER A 21 1.31 -8.58 -18.91
CA SER A 21 -0.12 -8.51 -19.21
C SER A 21 -0.72 -9.90 -19.46
N ILE A 22 -0.09 -10.72 -20.32
CA ILE A 22 -0.50 -12.09 -20.61
C ILE A 22 -0.37 -12.98 -19.37
N PHE A 23 0.69 -12.84 -18.58
CA PHE A 23 0.84 -13.56 -17.33
C PHE A 23 -0.29 -13.16 -16.38
N ASN A 24 -0.52 -11.87 -16.10
CA ASN A 24 -1.60 -11.45 -15.20
C ASN A 24 -3.01 -11.81 -15.73
N THR A 25 -3.20 -11.84 -17.05
CA THR A 25 -4.49 -12.15 -17.69
C THR A 25 -4.77 -13.65 -17.81
N TYR A 26 -3.72 -14.48 -17.98
CA TYR A 26 -3.84 -15.94 -18.19
C TYR A 26 -3.21 -16.78 -17.07
N SER A 27 -2.59 -16.17 -16.06
CA SER A 27 -2.12 -16.82 -14.84
C SER A 27 -3.28 -17.07 -13.89
N GLU A 28 -4.39 -17.61 -14.39
CA GLU A 28 -5.24 -18.43 -13.55
C GLU A 28 -4.38 -19.59 -13.00
N LYS A 29 -3.69 -19.26 -11.91
CA LYS A 29 -3.26 -20.08 -10.79
C LYS A 29 -2.58 -21.40 -11.15
N ILE A 30 -1.58 -21.42 -12.04
CA ILE A 30 -0.51 -22.45 -11.95
C ILE A 30 0.47 -22.00 -10.86
N ILE A 31 -0.02 -22.02 -9.64
CA ILE A 31 0.79 -21.86 -8.45
C ILE A 31 1.06 -23.27 -7.93
N THR A 32 2.18 -23.86 -8.34
CA THR A 32 2.62 -25.16 -7.82
C THR A 32 3.46 -24.97 -6.56
N TYR A 33 2.80 -24.61 -5.46
CA TYR A 33 3.47 -24.69 -4.17
C TYR A 33 3.33 -26.08 -3.58
N LYS A 34 4.40 -26.57 -2.94
CA LYS A 34 4.30 -27.71 -2.05
C LYS A 34 3.47 -27.26 -0.84
N ARG A 35 2.18 -27.59 -0.88
CA ARG A 35 1.21 -27.19 0.13
C ARG A 35 1.72 -27.54 1.53
N ASN A 36 1.91 -26.53 2.37
CA ASN A 36 2.40 -26.70 3.73
C ASN A 36 1.23 -26.56 4.73
N ASP A 37 0.38 -27.59 4.80
CA ASP A 37 -0.80 -27.58 5.69
C ASP A 37 -0.47 -27.83 7.17
N SER A 38 0.79 -28.11 7.51
CA SER A 38 1.15 -28.46 8.89
C SER A 38 1.33 -27.25 9.80
N LEU A 39 1.58 -26.05 9.25
CA LEU A 39 1.79 -24.84 10.06
C LEU A 39 0.47 -24.34 10.63
N ARG A 40 0.43 -24.09 11.94
CA ARG A 40 -0.71 -23.48 12.62
C ARG A 40 -0.58 -21.96 12.54
N VAL A 41 -1.66 -21.28 12.15
CA VAL A 41 -1.70 -19.81 12.10
C VAL A 41 -2.62 -19.29 13.21
N LYS A 42 -2.11 -18.40 14.06
CA LYS A 42 -2.92 -17.57 14.95
C LYS A 42 -3.21 -16.23 14.28
N VAL A 43 -4.48 -15.90 14.13
CA VAL A 43 -4.92 -14.57 13.69
C VAL A 43 -5.43 -13.79 14.88
N PHE A 44 -4.80 -12.66 15.18
CA PHE A 44 -5.32 -11.70 16.17
C PHE A 44 -6.18 -10.67 15.47
N TYR A 45 -7.47 -10.67 15.78
CA TYR A 45 -8.46 -9.81 15.17
C TYR A 45 -8.87 -8.67 16.12
N ASN A 46 -8.53 -7.43 15.74
CA ASN A 46 -8.93 -6.23 16.44
C ASN A 46 -10.25 -5.69 15.86
N GLY A 47 -11.35 -6.30 16.27
CA GLY A 47 -12.68 -5.91 15.84
C GLY A 47 -13.78 -6.64 16.59
N ASN A 48 -15.03 -6.48 16.14
CA ASN A 48 -16.15 -7.19 16.73
C ASN A 48 -16.39 -8.49 15.92
N PRO A 49 -16.39 -9.69 16.54
CA PRO A 49 -16.68 -10.96 15.87
C PRO A 49 -18.17 -11.09 15.54
N SER A 50 -18.71 -10.12 14.79
CA SER A 50 -20.10 -10.05 14.37
C SER A 50 -20.27 -10.65 12.98
N SER A 51 -21.44 -11.24 12.73
CA SER A 51 -21.87 -11.63 11.39
C SER A 51 -22.02 -10.44 10.44
N ASP A 52 -21.96 -9.21 10.92
CA ASP A 52 -22.04 -8.01 10.08
C ASP A 52 -20.66 -7.48 9.66
N SER A 53 -19.59 -7.89 10.36
CA SER A 53 -18.22 -7.51 10.00
C SER A 53 -17.79 -8.27 8.74
N GLN A 54 -17.45 -7.51 7.68
CA GLN A 54 -16.88 -8.07 6.46
C GLN A 54 -15.48 -8.63 6.71
N THR A 55 -14.70 -7.99 7.59
CA THR A 55 -13.40 -8.49 8.02
C THR A 55 -13.52 -9.86 8.65
N TYR A 56 -14.36 -9.99 9.67
CA TYR A 56 -14.54 -11.27 10.36
C TYR A 56 -15.08 -12.36 9.43
N LYS A 57 -16.01 -12.03 8.52
CA LYS A 57 -16.45 -12.95 7.46
C LYS A 57 -15.28 -13.44 6.60
N SER A 58 -14.44 -12.52 6.11
CA SER A 58 -13.28 -12.84 5.27
C SER A 58 -12.26 -13.73 6.00
N LEU A 59 -12.10 -13.55 7.32
CA LEU A 59 -11.27 -14.39 8.17
C LEU A 59 -11.84 -15.81 8.29
N CYS A 60 -13.14 -15.92 8.55
CA CYS A 60 -13.80 -17.21 8.67
C CYS A 60 -13.80 -17.99 7.33
N SER A 61 -13.92 -17.30 6.20
CA SER A 61 -13.98 -17.90 4.87
C SER A 61 -12.64 -18.35 4.30
N GLN A 62 -11.51 -18.03 4.94
CA GLN A 62 -10.18 -18.40 4.43
C GLN A 62 -10.06 -19.90 4.10
N SER A 63 -9.50 -20.20 2.93
CA SER A 63 -9.33 -21.57 2.43
C SER A 63 -8.42 -22.43 3.32
N TYR A 64 -7.40 -21.80 3.94
CA TYR A 64 -6.47 -22.43 4.86
C TYR A 64 -7.17 -22.91 6.14
N LYS A 65 -7.05 -24.22 6.43
CA LYS A 65 -7.82 -24.87 7.51
C LYS A 65 -7.13 -24.83 8.86
N ASN A 66 -5.80 -24.80 8.90
CA ASN A 66 -5.03 -24.88 10.14
C ASN A 66 -4.83 -23.49 10.76
N LYS A 67 -5.95 -22.83 11.09
CA LYS A 67 -5.97 -21.48 11.66
C LYS A 67 -6.84 -21.40 12.90
N SER A 68 -6.49 -20.50 13.80
CA SER A 68 -7.32 -20.06 14.92
C SER A 68 -7.45 -18.53 14.87
N ILE A 69 -8.62 -18.01 15.25
CA ILE A 69 -8.89 -16.57 15.29
C ILE A 69 -9.16 -16.21 16.74
N GLU A 70 -8.45 -15.20 17.24
CA GLU A 70 -8.62 -14.66 18.58
C GLU A 70 -8.94 -13.17 18.51
N VAL A 71 -9.99 -12.75 19.21
CA VAL A 71 -10.38 -11.34 19.26
C VAL A 71 -9.57 -10.65 20.34
N ARG A 72 -8.55 -9.90 19.93
CA ARG A 72 -7.64 -9.19 20.83
C ARG A 72 -6.90 -8.10 20.06
N LYS A 73 -6.64 -6.96 20.70
CA LYS A 73 -5.81 -5.91 20.09
C LYS A 73 -4.35 -6.32 20.07
N LYS A 74 -3.61 -5.88 19.05
CA LYS A 74 -2.17 -6.16 18.91
C LYS A 74 -1.39 -5.80 20.18
N GLU A 75 -1.69 -4.67 20.81
CA GLU A 75 -1.00 -4.17 22.00
C GLU A 75 -1.30 -4.98 23.26
N GLU A 76 -2.34 -5.82 23.24
CA GLU A 76 -2.76 -6.68 24.35
C GLU A 76 -2.22 -8.12 24.20
N VAL A 77 -1.55 -8.43 23.09
CA VAL A 77 -1.00 -9.77 22.82
C VAL A 77 0.36 -9.90 23.49
N ASP A 78 0.48 -10.87 24.40
CA ASP A 78 1.79 -11.38 24.82
C ASP A 78 2.24 -12.45 23.83
N ILE A 79 3.23 -12.11 23.02
CA ILE A 79 3.74 -12.99 21.97
C ILE A 79 4.43 -14.23 22.56
N ALA A 80 4.91 -14.16 23.81
CA ALA A 80 5.50 -15.31 24.50
C ALA A 80 4.48 -16.43 24.74
N ASP A 81 3.19 -16.10 24.82
CA ASP A 81 2.11 -17.06 25.08
C ASP A 81 1.53 -17.70 23.81
N VAL A 82 2.01 -17.28 22.63
CA VAL A 82 1.50 -17.79 21.35
C VAL A 82 2.18 -19.12 20.99
N GLU A 83 1.40 -20.19 20.89
CA GLU A 83 1.90 -21.54 20.59
C GLU A 83 1.88 -21.89 19.09
N GLU A 84 1.13 -21.15 18.29
CA GLU A 84 1.05 -21.35 16.84
C GLU A 84 2.37 -21.00 16.14
N ASP A 85 2.62 -21.64 15.00
CA ASP A 85 3.86 -21.46 14.24
C ASP A 85 3.96 -20.06 13.63
N LEU A 86 2.81 -19.52 13.23
CA LEU A 86 2.68 -18.26 12.51
C LEU A 86 1.65 -17.34 13.15
N VAL A 87 1.85 -16.04 13.00
CA VAL A 87 0.93 -15.02 13.50
C VAL A 87 0.73 -13.89 12.49
N CYS A 88 -0.50 -13.38 12.42
CA CYS A 88 -0.81 -12.10 11.77
C CYS A 88 -1.82 -11.31 12.62
N PHE A 89 -1.83 -9.99 12.42
CA PHE A 89 -2.71 -9.05 13.11
C PHE A 89 -3.62 -8.39 12.09
N ILE A 90 -4.92 -8.39 12.34
CA ILE A 90 -5.93 -7.92 11.40
C ILE A 90 -6.85 -6.93 12.11
N ASP A 91 -6.89 -5.69 11.64
CA ASP A 91 -7.88 -4.72 12.12
C ASP A 91 -9.21 -4.85 11.37
N GLU A 92 -10.29 -4.45 12.04
CA GLU A 92 -11.58 -4.21 11.41
C GLU A 92 -11.46 -3.26 10.20
N ARG A 93 -12.35 -3.43 9.21
CA ARG A 93 -12.43 -2.69 7.93
C ARG A 93 -11.41 -3.10 6.86
N VAL A 94 -10.73 -4.21 7.08
CA VAL A 94 -9.90 -4.89 6.08
C VAL A 94 -10.64 -6.12 5.56
N VAL A 95 -10.60 -6.38 4.25
CA VAL A 95 -11.16 -7.62 3.67
C VAL A 95 -10.01 -8.41 3.06
N LEU A 96 -9.85 -9.67 3.49
CA LEU A 96 -8.79 -10.53 2.97
C LEU A 96 -9.27 -11.30 1.75
N ASP A 97 -8.37 -11.51 0.79
CA ASP A 97 -8.56 -12.49 -0.29
C ASP A 97 -8.83 -13.88 0.32
N GLU A 98 -9.67 -14.69 -0.31
CA GLU A 98 -10.08 -16.01 0.21
C GLU A 98 -8.90 -16.98 0.38
N GLU A 99 -7.82 -16.77 -0.39
CA GLU A 99 -6.59 -17.54 -0.37
C GLU A 99 -5.46 -16.84 0.41
N TYR A 100 -5.70 -15.69 1.07
CA TYR A 100 -4.67 -14.92 1.78
C TYR A 100 -3.80 -15.81 2.66
N LEU A 101 -4.39 -16.56 3.60
CA LEU A 101 -3.61 -17.40 4.51
C LEU A 101 -2.88 -18.52 3.77
N LEU A 102 -3.49 -19.13 2.76
CA LEU A 102 -2.87 -20.22 2.00
C LEU A 102 -1.63 -19.72 1.24
N LEU A 103 -1.75 -18.57 0.58
CA LEU A 103 -0.66 -17.97 -0.18
C LEU A 103 0.48 -17.52 0.75
N MET A 104 0.15 -16.81 1.84
CA MET A 104 1.15 -16.35 2.82
C MET A 104 1.94 -17.52 3.43
N VAL A 105 1.25 -18.59 3.85
CA VAL A 105 1.88 -19.80 4.42
C VAL A 105 2.80 -20.49 3.39
N ASN A 106 2.32 -20.68 2.17
CA ASN A 106 3.08 -21.38 1.14
C ASN A 106 4.29 -20.58 0.63
N SER A 107 4.24 -19.25 0.71
CA SER A 107 5.35 -18.38 0.33
C SER A 107 6.42 -18.23 1.41
N LEU A 108 6.16 -18.68 2.64
CA LEU A 108 7.06 -18.48 3.78
C LEU A 108 8.44 -19.12 3.61
N GLY A 109 8.51 -20.40 3.24
CA GLY A 109 9.79 -21.11 3.10
C GLY A 109 10.73 -20.94 4.30
N ASP A 110 11.96 -20.49 4.04
CA ASP A 110 13.00 -20.19 5.04
C ASP A 110 12.93 -18.75 5.58
N ARG A 111 11.98 -17.93 5.12
CA ARG A 111 11.80 -16.53 5.52
C ARG A 111 11.22 -16.41 6.93
N ASP A 112 11.57 -15.35 7.62
CA ASP A 112 11.07 -15.00 8.95
C ASP A 112 9.67 -14.39 8.90
N CYS A 113 9.37 -13.67 7.82
CA CYS A 113 8.05 -13.11 7.55
C CYS A 113 7.77 -13.04 6.05
N ILE A 114 6.49 -12.95 5.69
CA ILE A 114 6.02 -12.70 4.34
C ILE A 114 5.15 -11.46 4.34
N LEU A 115 5.38 -10.60 3.35
CA LEU A 115 4.56 -9.43 3.07
C LEU A 115 3.73 -9.67 1.79
N CYS A 116 2.54 -9.08 1.71
CA CYS A 116 1.77 -8.99 0.47
C CYS A 116 1.49 -7.53 0.09
N GLY A 117 0.96 -7.33 -1.11
CA GLY A 117 0.41 -6.05 -1.53
C GLY A 117 -0.96 -5.77 -0.90
N ILE A 118 -1.40 -4.54 -1.10
CA ILE A 118 -2.70 -4.01 -0.67
C ILE A 118 -3.51 -3.67 -1.92
N SER A 119 -4.79 -3.95 -1.88
CA SER A 119 -5.77 -3.50 -2.88
C SER A 119 -6.61 -2.38 -2.27
N LEU A 120 -6.65 -1.21 -2.92
CA LEU A 120 -7.46 -0.08 -2.48
C LEU A 120 -8.77 -0.07 -3.24
N LYS A 121 -9.88 0.05 -2.52
CA LYS A 121 -11.21 0.12 -3.11
C LYS A 121 -11.98 1.31 -2.57
N ASP A 122 -12.73 1.96 -3.43
CA ASP A 122 -13.69 2.97 -3.01
C ASP A 122 -15.14 2.57 -3.29
N ASN A 123 -16.07 3.39 -2.80
CA ASN A 123 -17.51 3.16 -2.96
C ASN A 123 -18.01 3.34 -4.40
N GLU A 124 -17.20 3.92 -5.28
CA GLU A 124 -17.50 4.14 -6.69
C GLU A 124 -17.00 2.96 -7.56
N GLY A 125 -16.40 1.94 -6.94
CA GLY A 125 -15.84 0.78 -7.62
C GLY A 125 -14.48 1.05 -8.26
N ARG A 126 -13.83 2.18 -7.97
CA ARG A 126 -12.44 2.40 -8.34
C ARG A 126 -11.56 1.46 -7.51
N PHE A 127 -10.58 0.90 -8.18
CA PHE A 127 -9.76 -0.15 -7.64
C PHE A 127 -8.31 0.06 -8.03
N VAL A 128 -7.43 0.08 -7.03
CA VAL A 128 -5.98 0.11 -7.23
C VAL A 128 -5.40 -1.15 -6.61
N GLU A 129 -5.03 -2.09 -7.46
CA GLU A 129 -4.31 -3.27 -7.01
C GLU A 129 -2.85 -2.95 -6.69
N ASN A 130 -2.26 -3.78 -5.84
CA ASN A 130 -0.82 -3.92 -5.72
C ASN A 130 -0.11 -2.66 -5.19
N VAL A 131 -0.73 -1.97 -4.23
CA VAL A 131 -0.05 -0.95 -3.43
C VAL A 131 0.86 -1.65 -2.44
N TYR A 132 2.16 -1.42 -2.55
CA TYR A 132 3.15 -2.19 -1.81
C TYR A 132 3.66 -1.44 -0.57
N PRO A 133 3.82 -2.14 0.58
CA PRO A 133 4.42 -1.56 1.79
C PRO A 133 5.96 -1.46 1.69
N VAL A 134 6.53 -1.81 0.53
CA VAL A 134 7.96 -1.76 0.25
C VAL A 134 8.26 -0.76 -0.87
N ASN A 135 9.44 -0.15 -0.82
CA ASN A 135 10.03 0.49 -1.97
C ASN A 135 10.51 -0.61 -2.94
N ILE A 136 10.03 -0.62 -4.19
CA ILE A 136 10.34 -1.70 -5.14
C ILE A 136 11.83 -1.70 -5.55
N ASP A 137 12.48 -0.54 -5.53
CA ASP A 137 13.87 -0.39 -5.94
C ASP A 137 14.83 -0.83 -4.81
N THR A 138 14.54 -0.46 -3.56
CA THR A 138 15.40 -0.77 -2.40
C THR A 138 14.96 -2.01 -1.63
N MET A 139 13.74 -2.48 -1.87
CA MET A 139 13.04 -3.51 -1.10
C MET A 139 12.87 -3.18 0.39
N GLU A 140 13.16 -1.94 0.81
CA GLU A 140 12.99 -1.48 2.20
C GLU A 140 11.50 -1.24 2.50
N ILE A 141 11.10 -1.52 3.74
CA ILE A 141 9.73 -1.29 4.17
C ILE A 141 9.53 0.19 4.43
N ASP A 142 8.56 0.75 3.74
CA ASP A 142 8.11 2.09 4.01
C ASP A 142 7.10 2.06 5.15
N LYS A 143 7.60 2.38 6.36
CA LYS A 143 6.80 2.44 7.59
C LYS A 143 5.57 3.31 7.47
N SER A 144 5.60 4.31 6.59
CA SER A 144 4.46 5.20 6.41
C SER A 144 3.34 4.56 5.59
N ARG A 145 3.62 3.49 4.83
CA ARG A 145 2.67 2.67 4.06
C ARG A 145 2.38 1.32 4.68
N PHE A 146 3.22 0.90 5.61
CA PHE A 146 3.09 -0.36 6.31
C PHE A 146 1.77 -0.43 7.06
N ILE A 147 1.01 -1.49 6.83
CA ILE A 147 -0.15 -1.87 7.62
C ILE A 147 0.12 -3.30 8.11
N ASP A 148 -0.23 -3.61 9.36
CA ASP A 148 0.13 -4.90 9.95
C ASP A 148 -0.53 -6.09 9.22
N GLU A 149 -1.68 -5.85 8.60
CA GLU A 149 -2.50 -6.84 7.92
C GLU A 149 -1.83 -7.43 6.68
N CYS A 150 -0.85 -6.72 6.11
CA CYS A 150 -0.10 -7.20 4.96
C CYS A 150 1.07 -8.12 5.35
N VAL A 151 1.26 -8.46 6.63
CA VAL A 151 2.39 -9.28 7.08
C VAL A 151 1.96 -10.51 7.89
N MET A 152 2.62 -11.62 7.60
CA MET A 152 2.60 -12.84 8.40
C MET A 152 4.00 -13.14 8.92
N TYR A 153 4.10 -13.45 10.20
CA TYR A 153 5.37 -13.69 10.88
C TYR A 153 5.50 -15.12 11.35
N LYS A 154 6.73 -15.64 11.41
CA LYS A 154 7.06 -16.76 12.28
C LYS A 154 6.98 -16.32 13.73
N THR A 155 6.14 -16.98 14.53
CA THR A 155 5.92 -16.64 15.94
C THR A 155 7.23 -16.60 16.72
N LYS A 156 8.09 -17.61 16.55
CA LYS A 156 9.39 -17.69 17.22
C LYS A 156 10.28 -16.48 16.95
N VAL A 157 10.30 -15.98 15.72
CA VAL A 157 11.11 -14.81 15.35
C VAL A 157 10.58 -13.57 16.06
N LEU A 158 9.25 -13.43 16.18
CA LEU A 158 8.67 -12.34 16.95
C LEU A 158 8.93 -12.45 18.46
N GLN A 159 8.87 -13.65 19.02
CA GLN A 159 9.24 -13.92 20.42
C GLN A 159 10.68 -13.49 20.70
N ASP A 160 11.61 -13.83 19.81
CA ASP A 160 13.03 -13.49 19.96
C ASP A 160 13.29 -11.98 19.76
N ALA A 161 12.51 -11.29 18.91
CA ALA A 161 12.69 -9.88 18.60
C ALA A 161 12.23 -8.93 19.73
N GLY A 162 11.24 -9.33 20.54
CA GLY A 162 10.74 -8.60 21.71
C GLY A 162 9.98 -7.28 21.42
N VAL A 163 10.10 -6.69 20.22
CA VAL A 163 9.39 -5.47 19.80
C VAL A 163 8.90 -5.61 18.36
N LEU A 164 7.62 -5.34 18.12
CA LEU A 164 6.95 -5.51 16.82
C LEU A 164 7.28 -4.40 15.80
N ASP A 165 7.46 -3.16 16.25
CA ASP A 165 7.40 -1.97 15.37
C ASP A 165 8.54 -1.85 14.35
N ASP A 166 9.69 -2.46 14.63
CA ASP A 166 10.88 -2.44 13.75
C ASP A 166 11.23 -3.81 13.15
N ALA A 167 10.51 -4.85 13.58
CA ALA A 167 10.87 -6.24 13.34
C ALA A 167 11.00 -6.57 11.83
N PRO A 168 10.04 -6.16 10.95
CA PRO A 168 10.08 -6.49 9.53
C PRO A 168 11.34 -6.02 8.78
N ASN A 169 11.95 -4.91 9.20
CA ASN A 169 13.14 -4.37 8.53
C ASN A 169 14.42 -5.17 8.84
N ARG A 170 14.42 -5.94 9.93
CA ARG A 170 15.57 -6.73 10.39
C ARG A 170 15.45 -8.22 10.06
N MET A 171 14.31 -8.63 9.51
CA MET A 171 13.95 -10.01 9.21
C MET A 171 14.32 -10.42 7.80
N ASN A 172 14.63 -11.71 7.62
CA ASN A 172 14.68 -12.33 6.30
C ASN A 172 13.26 -12.41 5.74
N ARG A 173 12.88 -11.46 4.88
CA ARG A 173 11.50 -11.34 4.37
C ARG A 173 11.32 -11.96 2.99
N GLY A 174 10.13 -12.48 2.73
CA GLY A 174 9.63 -12.74 1.38
C GLY A 174 8.47 -11.80 1.03
N PHE A 175 8.11 -11.79 -0.25
CA PHE A 175 7.10 -10.87 -0.77
C PHE A 175 6.19 -11.56 -1.79
N ILE A 176 4.89 -11.39 -1.62
CA ILE A 176 3.85 -11.77 -2.57
C ILE A 176 3.41 -10.49 -3.29
N GLY A 177 3.71 -10.39 -4.58
CA GLY A 177 3.35 -9.24 -5.43
C GLY A 177 1.86 -9.17 -5.78
N GLN A 178 0.97 -9.60 -4.88
CA GLN A 178 -0.48 -9.57 -5.06
C GLN A 178 -1.13 -8.78 -3.93
N GLY A 179 -2.15 -7.99 -4.29
CA GLY A 179 -3.01 -7.24 -3.38
C GLY A 179 -3.98 -8.13 -2.61
N LEU A 180 -3.48 -8.93 -1.66
CA LEU A 180 -4.28 -9.90 -0.90
C LEU A 180 -5.09 -9.26 0.25
N VAL A 181 -4.86 -7.98 0.51
CA VAL A 181 -5.48 -7.22 1.60
C VAL A 181 -6.23 -6.05 0.99
N GLU A 182 -7.57 -6.11 0.97
CA GLU A 182 -8.43 -5.02 0.52
C GLU A 182 -8.66 -4.03 1.65
N VAL A 183 -8.38 -2.75 1.39
CA VAL A 183 -8.53 -1.64 2.32
C VAL A 183 -9.39 -0.55 1.67
N ASP A 184 -10.26 0.07 2.47
CA ASP A 184 -10.99 1.25 2.05
C ASP A 184 -10.03 2.39 1.67
N TYR A 185 -10.17 2.91 0.45
CA TYR A 185 -9.31 3.94 -0.10
C TYR A 185 -9.27 5.19 0.78
N LYS A 186 -10.41 5.59 1.33
CA LYS A 186 -10.51 6.79 2.17
C LYS A 186 -9.75 6.61 3.48
N GLU A 187 -9.94 5.49 4.15
CA GLU A 187 -9.21 5.17 5.38
C GLU A 187 -7.71 5.04 5.12
N TYR A 188 -7.31 4.41 4.02
CA TYR A 188 -5.90 4.32 3.62
C TYR A 188 -5.28 5.71 3.43
N VAL A 189 -5.87 6.57 2.61
CA VAL A 189 -5.37 7.93 2.38
C VAL A 189 -5.36 8.74 3.67
N ARG A 190 -6.41 8.66 4.49
CA ARG A 190 -6.48 9.34 5.80
C ARG A 190 -5.32 8.91 6.70
N LYS A 191 -5.05 7.60 6.85
CA LYS A 191 -3.91 7.09 7.64
C LYS A 191 -2.59 7.63 7.12
N ARG A 192 -2.42 7.71 5.79
CA ARG A 192 -1.20 8.23 5.13
C ARG A 192 -0.94 9.71 5.44
N ILE A 193 -1.99 10.53 5.46
CA ILE A 193 -1.84 11.98 5.67
C ILE A 193 -1.89 12.40 7.15
N LEU A 194 -2.43 11.56 8.03
CA LEU A 194 -2.62 11.85 9.46
C LEU A 194 -1.35 12.33 10.20
N PRO A 195 -0.15 11.78 9.96
CA PRO A 195 1.09 12.26 10.59
C PRO A 195 1.41 13.74 10.31
N TYR A 196 0.82 14.31 9.25
CA TYR A 196 1.06 15.67 8.79
C TYR A 196 -0.07 16.64 9.17
N LYS A 197 -0.88 16.26 10.17
CA LYS A 197 -1.94 17.13 10.71
C LYS A 197 -1.37 18.48 11.17
N LYS A 198 -2.09 19.57 10.91
CA LYS A 198 -1.69 20.97 11.22
C LYS A 198 -0.40 21.43 10.52
N LYS A 199 -0.03 20.79 9.41
CA LYS A 199 1.05 21.23 8.52
C LYS A 199 0.44 21.73 7.22
N ARG A 200 1.11 22.70 6.59
CA ARG A 200 0.67 23.28 5.32
C ARG A 200 0.81 22.25 4.21
N LEU A 201 -0.34 21.68 3.87
CA LEU A 201 -0.47 20.63 2.88
C LEU A 201 -0.95 21.26 1.58
N TYR A 202 -0.34 20.84 0.48
CA TYR A 202 -0.81 21.12 -0.87
C TYR A 202 -1.07 19.81 -1.61
N ILE A 203 -1.98 19.81 -2.58
CA ILE A 203 -2.18 18.68 -3.49
C ILE A 203 -1.59 19.05 -4.85
N PHE A 204 -0.86 18.15 -5.48
CA PHE A 204 -0.35 18.35 -6.84
C PHE A 204 -1.32 17.79 -7.89
N GLY A 205 -1.68 18.63 -8.86
CA GLY A 205 -2.61 18.34 -9.95
C GLY A 205 -4.02 18.87 -9.67
N ALA A 206 -4.56 19.64 -10.60
CA ALA A 206 -5.88 20.27 -10.58
C ALA A 206 -6.90 19.53 -11.48
N GLY A 207 -6.72 18.21 -11.64
CA GLY A 207 -7.56 17.36 -12.48
C GLY A 207 -8.70 16.65 -11.74
N GLY A 208 -9.44 15.80 -12.46
CA GLY A 208 -10.59 15.05 -11.92
C GLY A 208 -10.24 14.14 -10.73
N HIS A 209 -9.02 13.58 -10.68
CA HIS A 209 -8.56 12.78 -9.55
C HIS A 209 -8.54 13.59 -8.24
N THR A 210 -8.09 14.85 -8.29
CA THR A 210 -8.06 15.74 -7.13
C THR A 210 -9.47 16.15 -6.69
N VAL A 211 -10.37 16.39 -7.64
CA VAL A 211 -11.79 16.62 -7.32
C VAL A 211 -12.38 15.41 -6.57
N ASN A 212 -12.14 14.21 -7.06
CA ASN A 212 -12.64 12.99 -6.42
C ASN A 212 -12.01 12.78 -5.03
N LEU A 213 -10.71 13.02 -4.89
CA LEU A 213 -10.02 12.96 -3.60
C LEU A 213 -10.67 13.91 -2.58
N LEU A 214 -10.90 15.17 -2.98
CA LEU A 214 -11.50 16.20 -2.12
C LEU A 214 -12.97 15.91 -1.76
N ASN A 215 -13.70 15.20 -2.62
CA ASN A 215 -15.07 14.76 -2.33
C ASN A 215 -15.11 13.58 -1.33
N GLN A 216 -14.06 12.75 -1.30
CA GLN A 216 -14.05 11.53 -0.49
C GLN A 216 -13.38 11.73 0.87
N ILE A 217 -12.32 12.53 0.92
CA ILE A 217 -11.52 12.75 2.12
C ILE A 217 -11.92 14.07 2.79
N ASP A 218 -12.20 14.01 4.09
CA ASP A 218 -12.38 15.22 4.88
C ASP A 218 -11.02 15.80 5.26
N PHE A 219 -10.68 16.93 4.64
CA PHE A 219 -9.46 17.67 4.91
C PHE A 219 -9.59 18.68 6.05
N SER A 220 -10.74 18.78 6.74
CA SER A 220 -10.97 19.78 7.81
C SER A 220 -10.01 19.68 8.99
N GLU A 221 -9.42 18.50 9.21
CA GLU A 221 -8.40 18.28 10.23
C GLU A 221 -6.99 18.75 9.81
N PHE A 222 -6.82 19.12 8.54
CA PHE A 222 -5.54 19.45 7.91
C PHE A 222 -5.53 20.91 7.45
N GLU A 223 -4.35 21.51 7.40
CA GLU A 223 -4.17 22.84 6.83
C GLU A 223 -3.94 22.70 5.32
N LEU A 224 -5.00 22.30 4.59
CA LEU A 224 -4.96 22.22 3.13
C LEU A 224 -5.01 23.63 2.55
N CYS A 225 -3.86 24.12 2.09
CA CYS A 225 -3.69 25.49 1.65
C CYS A 225 -4.12 25.73 0.20
N GLY A 226 -4.07 24.70 -0.64
CA GLY A 226 -4.44 24.80 -2.05
C GLY A 226 -3.98 23.63 -2.89
N ILE A 227 -4.10 23.81 -4.20
CA ILE A 227 -3.69 22.86 -5.22
C ILE A 227 -2.59 23.49 -6.06
N ILE A 228 -1.58 22.72 -6.42
CA ILE A 228 -0.48 23.16 -7.28
C ILE A 228 -0.64 22.46 -8.64
N ASP A 229 -0.59 23.19 -9.74
CA ASP A 229 -0.70 22.62 -11.08
C ASP A 229 0.35 23.19 -12.05
N SER A 230 0.77 22.39 -13.02
CA SER A 230 1.71 22.79 -14.07
C SER A 230 1.06 23.65 -15.17
N ASN A 231 -0.27 23.76 -15.21
CA ASN A 231 -0.99 24.62 -16.15
C ASN A 231 -1.17 26.03 -15.57
N ALA A 232 -0.47 27.01 -16.16
CA ALA A 232 -0.56 28.42 -15.74
C ALA A 232 -1.96 29.02 -15.93
N ASP A 233 -2.78 28.50 -16.84
CA ASP A 233 -4.15 28.99 -17.07
C ASP A 233 -5.09 28.70 -15.89
N LEU A 234 -4.70 27.79 -15.00
CA LEU A 234 -5.46 27.45 -13.79
C LEU A 234 -5.10 28.33 -12.59
N GLU A 235 -4.05 29.15 -12.66
CA GLU A 235 -3.65 30.05 -11.56
C GLU A 235 -4.82 30.94 -11.13
N GLY A 236 -5.08 31.00 -9.82
CA GLY A 236 -6.15 31.80 -9.22
C GLY A 236 -7.55 31.22 -9.39
N GLN A 237 -7.74 30.11 -10.13
CA GLN A 237 -9.00 29.37 -10.12
C GLN A 237 -9.20 28.64 -8.78
N THR A 238 -10.41 28.12 -8.56
CA THR A 238 -10.71 27.32 -7.37
C THR A 238 -11.24 25.95 -7.74
N ILE A 239 -10.85 24.93 -6.95
CA ILE A 239 -11.37 23.57 -7.05
C ILE A 239 -11.84 23.15 -5.66
N GLN A 240 -13.13 22.82 -5.54
CA GLN A 240 -13.76 22.48 -4.26
C GLN A 240 -13.48 23.53 -3.16
N GLY A 241 -13.40 24.81 -3.54
CA GLY A 241 -13.11 25.92 -2.63
C GLY A 241 -11.63 26.20 -2.37
N TYR A 242 -10.71 25.38 -2.87
CA TYR A 242 -9.27 25.57 -2.70
C TYR A 242 -8.64 26.30 -3.90
N PRO A 243 -7.79 27.32 -3.67
CA PRO A 243 -7.12 28.03 -4.76
C PRO A 243 -6.11 27.14 -5.47
N VAL A 244 -5.99 27.33 -6.78
CA VAL A 244 -4.97 26.69 -7.62
C VAL A 244 -3.81 27.65 -7.85
N PHE A 245 -2.60 27.17 -7.60
CA PHE A 245 -1.33 27.88 -7.77
C PHE A 245 -0.55 27.25 -8.93
N TYR A 246 0.05 28.08 -9.76
CA TYR A 246 0.97 27.63 -10.80
C TYR A 246 2.27 27.12 -10.17
N LYS A 247 2.73 25.94 -10.60
CA LYS A 247 4.00 25.35 -10.17
C LYS A 247 5.19 26.30 -10.34
N GLY A 248 5.19 27.19 -11.33
CA GLY A 248 6.28 28.17 -11.50
C GLY A 248 6.44 29.17 -10.35
N ASN A 249 5.46 29.26 -9.44
CA ASN A 249 5.52 30.12 -8.24
C ASN A 249 5.86 29.34 -6.95
N ILE A 250 6.16 28.04 -7.05
CA ILE A 250 6.25 27.14 -5.90
C ILE A 250 7.33 27.53 -4.88
N GLU A 251 8.44 28.13 -5.32
CA GLU A 251 9.53 28.61 -4.45
C GLU A 251 9.12 29.78 -3.54
N LYS A 252 8.05 30.49 -3.90
CA LYS A 252 7.53 31.63 -3.12
C LYS A 252 6.51 31.18 -2.07
N MET A 253 6.15 29.91 -2.07
CA MET A 253 5.12 29.34 -1.22
C MET A 253 5.75 28.69 0.00
N GLU A 254 5.13 28.86 1.15
CA GLU A 254 5.57 28.20 2.37
C GLU A 254 4.92 26.80 2.46
N ILE A 255 5.61 25.80 1.92
CA ILE A 255 5.11 24.43 1.79
C ILE A 255 5.80 23.50 2.79
N ASP A 256 5.00 22.86 3.64
CA ASP A 256 5.48 21.78 4.51
C ASP A 256 5.45 20.45 3.75
N TYR A 257 4.32 20.11 3.12
CA TYR A 257 4.12 18.85 2.40
C TYR A 257 3.31 19.01 1.11
N ILE A 258 3.57 18.14 0.15
CA ILE A 258 2.82 18.00 -1.11
C ILE A 258 2.29 16.57 -1.22
N LEU A 259 0.97 16.42 -1.35
CA LEU A 259 0.29 15.16 -1.65
C LEU A 259 0.20 14.97 -3.16
N ILE A 260 0.72 13.86 -3.65
CA ILE A 260 0.61 13.42 -5.04
C ILE A 260 -0.46 12.33 -5.10
N SER A 261 -1.62 12.67 -5.68
CA SER A 261 -2.80 11.79 -5.72
C SER A 261 -3.17 11.29 -7.11
N SER A 262 -2.31 11.51 -8.11
CA SER A 262 -2.53 11.07 -9.48
C SER A 262 -1.91 9.69 -9.68
N GLN A 263 -2.73 8.64 -9.83
CA GLN A 263 -2.22 7.28 -10.02
C GLN A 263 -1.39 7.16 -11.31
N SER A 264 -1.90 7.66 -12.44
CA SER A 264 -1.27 7.50 -13.75
C SER A 264 0.04 8.29 -13.93
N TYR A 265 0.24 9.35 -13.15
CA TYR A 265 1.36 10.28 -13.30
C TYR A 265 2.20 10.39 -12.02
N GLU A 266 1.97 9.52 -11.03
CA GLU A 266 2.57 9.69 -9.70
C GLU A 266 4.09 9.73 -9.75
N LYS A 267 4.69 8.80 -10.50
CA LYS A 267 6.14 8.68 -10.66
C LYS A 267 6.73 9.91 -11.38
N GLU A 268 6.09 10.36 -12.46
CA GLU A 268 6.55 11.53 -13.21
C GLU A 268 6.50 12.80 -12.33
N ILE A 269 5.37 13.02 -11.66
CA ILE A 269 5.17 14.15 -10.75
C ILE A 269 6.18 14.10 -9.60
N PHE A 270 6.44 12.90 -9.04
CA PHE A 270 7.39 12.74 -7.96
C PHE A 270 8.82 13.08 -8.39
N GLU A 271 9.30 12.53 -9.52
CA GLU A 271 10.64 12.82 -10.04
C GLU A 271 10.82 14.31 -10.40
N ASP A 272 9.77 14.93 -10.91
CA ASP A 272 9.74 16.36 -11.22
C ASP A 272 9.80 17.23 -9.94
N LEU A 273 8.98 16.92 -8.93
CA LEU A 273 8.97 17.66 -7.66
C LEU A 273 10.24 17.45 -6.83
N LYS A 274 10.84 16.26 -6.88
CA LYS A 274 12.08 15.93 -6.15
C LYS A 274 13.27 16.80 -6.55
N GLN A 275 13.21 17.46 -7.72
CA GLN A 275 14.23 18.44 -8.13
C GLN A 275 14.19 19.74 -7.30
N SER A 276 13.04 20.05 -6.68
CA SER A 276 12.82 21.29 -5.92
C SER A 276 12.49 21.04 -4.45
N PHE A 277 12.14 19.81 -4.07
CA PHE A 277 11.72 19.44 -2.72
C PHE A 277 12.51 18.25 -2.18
N ASN A 278 12.76 18.26 -0.87
CA ASN A 278 13.21 17.06 -0.18
C ASN A 278 12.14 15.97 -0.30
N GLU A 279 12.60 14.74 -0.51
CA GLU A 279 11.72 13.58 -0.67
C GLU A 279 10.77 13.39 0.53
N GLU A 280 11.21 13.69 1.76
CA GLU A 280 10.37 13.60 2.95
C GLU A 280 9.14 14.54 2.93
N LYS A 281 9.13 15.57 2.07
CA LYS A 281 8.01 16.48 1.91
C LYS A 281 6.97 15.99 0.90
N LEU A 282 7.28 14.94 0.14
CA LEU A 282 6.44 14.44 -0.95
C LEU A 282 5.69 13.18 -0.50
N ILE A 283 4.37 13.31 -0.36
CA ILE A 283 3.50 12.22 0.08
C ILE A 283 2.92 11.55 -1.17
N ARG A 284 3.32 10.31 -1.44
CA ARG A 284 2.79 9.46 -2.51
C ARG A 284 1.71 8.53 -1.98
N ILE A 285 0.61 8.35 -2.72
CA ILE A 285 -0.50 7.46 -2.33
C ILE A 285 -0.22 6.02 -2.79
N TYR A 286 0.23 5.84 -4.03
CA TYR A 286 0.19 4.56 -4.75
C TYR A 286 1.56 3.88 -4.90
N GLN A 287 2.63 4.63 -5.21
CA GLN A 287 3.98 4.13 -5.51
C GLN A 287 4.06 3.01 -6.56
N ILE A 288 3.28 3.16 -7.63
CA ILE A 288 3.29 2.24 -8.79
C ILE A 288 4.34 2.72 -9.81
#